data_AF-A0AAD4L369-F1
#
_entry.id   AF-A0AAD4L369-F1
#
_cell.length_a   1.000
_cell.length_b   1.000
_cell.length_c   1.000
_cell.angle_alpha   90.00
_cell.angle_beta   90.00
_cell.angle_gamma   90.00
#
_symmetry.space_group_name_H-M   'P 1'
#
loop_
_entity.id
_entity.type
_entity.pdbx_description
1 polymer ?
#
loop_
_entity_poly.entity_id
_entity_poly.type
_entity_poly.pdbx_seq_one_letter_code
_entity_poly.pdbx_strand_id
1 'polypeptide(L)'
;MHAISTAAFVSVLALVSTLAQAMPQAIPKNTPTPQPSPSPSPAPSSSDKAVPCTNTYTVPQAEPCDTLVAKLGLSQADILSLNSGLSCDGTIPAGKVLCIKQPKSDLAPACKTKATATATTCDDLASKFGLTPKKFVEYNDNVNSDCTNLVPGQAYCVALD
;
A
#
# COMPACT_ATOMS: atom_id res chain seq x y z
N MET A 1 16.98 11.84 -47.57
CA MET A 1 17.24 13.12 -48.25
C MET A 1 15.90 13.70 -48.71
N HIS A 2 15.35 14.66 -47.98
CA HIS A 2 14.40 15.69 -48.46
C HIS A 2 14.53 16.88 -47.51
N ALA A 3 14.67 18.06 -48.11
CA ALA A 3 15.24 19.27 -47.52
C ALA A 3 14.19 20.19 -46.90
N ILE A 4 14.59 20.79 -45.77
CA ILE A 4 14.53 22.21 -45.36
C ILE A 4 13.32 23.04 -45.84
N SER A 5 12.57 23.60 -44.89
CA SER A 5 12.01 24.95 -45.04
C SER A 5 12.00 25.70 -43.72
N THR A 6 12.67 26.84 -43.74
CA THR A 6 12.89 27.83 -42.68
C THR A 6 11.69 28.77 -42.55
N ALA A 7 11.46 29.31 -41.34
CA ALA A 7 11.08 30.71 -41.14
C ALA A 7 11.25 31.08 -39.66
N ALA A 8 12.05 32.12 -39.44
CA ALA A 8 12.27 32.81 -38.17
C ALA A 8 11.64 34.22 -38.24
N PHE A 9 11.75 34.93 -37.12
CA PHE A 9 11.41 36.35 -36.88
C PHE A 9 9.91 36.58 -36.62
N VAL A 10 9.50 37.27 -35.55
CA VAL A 10 9.81 38.68 -35.29
C VAL A 10 9.97 38.98 -33.78
N SER A 11 11.02 39.73 -33.51
CA SER A 11 11.34 40.42 -32.26
C SER A 11 10.47 41.68 -32.12
N VAL A 12 9.93 41.93 -30.93
CA VAL A 12 9.46 43.27 -30.54
C VAL A 12 10.05 43.61 -29.18
N LEU A 13 11.15 44.36 -29.20
CA LEU A 13 11.54 45.24 -28.10
C LEU A 13 10.59 46.44 -28.07
N ALA A 14 9.89 46.64 -26.96
CA ALA A 14 9.35 47.94 -26.60
C ALA A 14 9.73 48.25 -25.15
N LEU A 15 10.74 49.11 -25.01
CA LEU A 15 11.10 49.81 -23.79
C LEU A 15 10.06 50.90 -23.52
N VAL A 16 9.33 50.81 -22.41
CA VAL A 16 8.80 52.00 -21.74
C VAL A 16 9.12 51.92 -20.25
N SER A 17 9.95 52.87 -19.83
CA SER A 17 10.33 53.17 -18.47
C SER A 17 9.24 54.05 -17.86
N THR A 18 8.64 53.61 -16.75
CA THR A 18 7.92 54.50 -15.82
C THR A 18 8.34 54.16 -14.40
N LEU A 19 9.00 55.12 -13.76
CA LEU A 19 9.31 55.13 -12.34
C LEU A 19 8.03 55.28 -11.50
N ALA A 20 8.02 54.53 -10.39
CA ALA A 20 7.48 54.87 -9.08
C ALA A 20 5.97 55.18 -8.95
N GLN A 21 5.25 54.29 -8.26
CA GLN A 21 4.72 54.58 -6.92
C GLN A 21 4.29 53.31 -6.21
N ALA A 22 4.94 53.02 -5.08
CA ALA A 22 4.52 52.01 -4.12
C ALA A 22 3.30 52.54 -3.35
N MET A 23 2.16 51.85 -3.47
CA MET A 23 1.05 51.97 -2.53
C MET A 23 1.14 50.80 -1.56
N PRO A 24 1.02 51.00 -0.23
CA PRO A 24 0.91 49.90 0.70
C PRO A 24 -0.46 49.23 0.52
N GLN A 25 -0.50 48.12 -0.21
CA GLN A 25 -1.65 47.22 -0.15
C GLN A 25 -1.63 46.56 1.22
N ALA A 26 -2.57 46.97 2.07
CA ALA A 26 -2.88 46.25 3.30
C ALA A 26 -3.25 44.81 2.91
N ILE A 27 -2.36 43.88 3.25
CA ILE A 27 -2.66 42.45 3.21
C ILE A 27 -3.91 42.25 4.06
N PRO A 28 -5.01 41.66 3.55
CA PRO A 28 -6.05 41.19 4.44
C PRO A 28 -5.38 40.20 5.37
N LYS A 29 -5.24 40.59 6.64
CA LYS A 29 -4.79 39.71 7.71
C LYS A 29 -5.82 38.58 7.76
N ASN A 30 -5.54 37.48 7.06
CA ASN A 30 -6.22 36.22 7.29
C ASN A 30 -5.93 35.87 8.75
N THR A 31 -6.87 36.24 9.60
CA THR A 31 -6.95 35.77 10.96
C THR A 31 -6.97 34.24 10.87
N PRO A 32 -6.01 33.52 11.46
CA PRO A 32 -6.16 32.08 11.62
C PRO A 32 -7.45 31.88 12.41
N THR A 33 -8.44 31.27 11.78
CA THR A 33 -9.56 30.67 12.49
C THR A 33 -8.95 29.80 13.59
N PRO A 34 -9.39 29.89 14.86
CA PRO A 34 -8.95 28.93 15.86
C PRO A 34 -9.35 27.54 15.35
N GLN A 35 -8.33 26.79 14.94
CA GLN A 35 -8.45 25.37 14.64
C GLN A 35 -9.08 24.71 15.88
N PRO A 36 -10.12 23.87 15.75
CA PRO A 36 -10.56 23.05 16.86
C PRO A 36 -9.32 22.30 17.35
N SER A 37 -8.98 22.48 18.63
CA SER A 37 -7.93 21.71 19.28
C SER A 37 -8.19 20.24 18.95
N PRO A 38 -7.19 19.45 18.53
CA PRO A 38 -7.39 18.01 18.49
C PRO A 38 -7.87 17.59 19.88
N SER A 39 -9.03 16.94 19.91
CA SER A 39 -9.52 16.26 21.11
C SER A 39 -8.34 15.44 21.65
N PRO A 40 -8.08 15.44 22.98
CA PRO A 40 -7.09 14.52 23.51
C PRO A 40 -7.46 13.13 23.02
N SER A 41 -6.56 12.52 22.24
CA SER A 41 -6.58 11.09 22.02
C SER A 41 -6.72 10.45 23.41
N PRO A 42 -7.66 9.52 23.63
CA PRO A 42 -7.67 8.75 24.86
C PRO A 42 -6.24 8.29 25.11
N ALA A 43 -5.69 8.62 26.27
CA ALA A 43 -4.42 8.07 26.71
C ALA A 43 -4.52 6.53 26.55
N PRO A 44 -3.48 5.84 26.06
CA PRO A 44 -3.48 4.39 26.08
C PRO A 44 -3.75 3.99 27.52
N SER A 45 -4.91 3.37 27.75
CA SER A 45 -5.26 2.84 29.05
C SER A 45 -4.29 1.69 29.27
N SER A 46 -3.26 1.91 30.09
CA SER A 46 -2.27 0.92 30.51
C SER A 46 -2.92 -0.15 31.38
N SER A 47 -3.85 -0.88 30.80
CA SER A 47 -4.47 -2.10 31.30
C SER A 47 -4.54 -3.10 30.14
N ASP A 48 -3.48 -3.16 29.35
CA ASP A 48 -3.33 -4.16 28.30
C ASP A 48 -3.04 -5.52 28.95
N LYS A 49 -4.09 -6.32 29.09
CA LYS A 49 -3.93 -7.75 28.83
C LYS A 49 -3.25 -7.86 27.47
N ALA A 50 -2.11 -8.55 27.40
CA ALA A 50 -1.45 -8.85 26.14
C ALA A 50 -2.49 -9.36 25.14
N VAL A 51 -2.70 -8.63 24.05
CA VAL A 51 -3.59 -9.08 22.98
C VAL A 51 -2.94 -10.36 22.42
N PRO A 52 -3.58 -11.53 22.56
CA PRO A 52 -2.99 -12.76 22.07
C PRO A 52 -2.91 -12.67 20.54
N CYS A 53 -1.77 -13.07 20.00
CA CYS A 53 -1.58 -13.17 18.56
C CYS A 53 -2.41 -14.33 18.00
N THR A 54 -3.66 -14.06 17.62
CA THR A 54 -4.56 -15.09 17.09
C THR A 54 -4.44 -15.23 15.58
N ASN A 55 -4.09 -14.15 14.87
CA ASN A 55 -3.92 -14.14 13.42
C ASN A 55 -2.53 -13.64 13.05
N THR A 56 -1.93 -14.25 12.03
CA THR A 56 -0.60 -13.88 11.55
C THR A 56 -0.60 -13.50 10.07
N TYR A 57 0.31 -12.61 9.70
CA TYR A 57 0.59 -12.21 8.33
C TYR A 57 2.09 -12.24 8.06
N THR A 58 2.50 -13.07 7.11
CA THR A 58 3.89 -13.09 6.61
C THR A 58 4.01 -12.10 5.46
N VAL A 59 4.87 -11.09 5.61
CA VAL A 59 5.13 -10.06 4.61
C VAL A 59 5.70 -10.70 3.34
N PRO A 60 4.98 -10.72 2.19
CA PRO A 60 5.41 -11.51 1.03
C PRO A 60 6.66 -10.95 0.33
N GLN A 61 6.78 -9.62 0.36
CA GLN A 61 7.85 -8.83 -0.23
C GLN A 61 8.10 -7.59 0.64
N ALA A 62 9.33 -7.08 0.64
CA ALA A 62 9.67 -5.92 1.46
C ALA A 62 8.89 -4.69 1.00
N GLU A 63 8.22 -3.99 1.93
CA GLU A 63 7.43 -2.81 1.61
C GLU A 63 7.38 -1.80 2.79
N PRO A 64 7.16 -0.50 2.54
CA PRO A 64 7.05 0.52 3.59
C PRO A 64 5.95 0.18 4.60
N CYS A 65 6.19 0.44 5.90
CA CYS A 65 5.21 0.13 6.94
C CYS A 65 3.85 0.79 6.66
N ASP A 66 3.81 2.06 6.24
CA ASP A 66 2.56 2.79 5.96
C ASP A 66 1.72 2.11 4.88
N THR A 67 2.37 1.66 3.81
CA THR A 67 1.70 0.90 2.73
C THR A 67 1.18 -0.44 3.24
N LEU A 68 1.98 -1.13 4.05
CA LEU A 68 1.59 -2.41 4.63
C LEU A 68 0.37 -2.27 5.55
N VAL A 69 0.40 -1.35 6.51
CA VAL A 69 -0.71 -1.18 7.46
C VAL A 69 -1.99 -0.73 6.76
N ALA A 70 -1.89 0.12 5.73
CA ALA A 70 -3.02 0.51 4.91
C ALA A 70 -3.62 -0.70 4.16
N LYS A 71 -2.79 -1.55 3.54
CA LYS A 71 -3.23 -2.80 2.90
C LYS A 71 -3.89 -3.76 3.89
N LEU A 72 -3.41 -3.78 5.13
CA LEU A 72 -3.98 -4.59 6.20
C LEU A 72 -5.24 -3.94 6.82
N GLY A 73 -5.65 -2.74 6.43
CA GLY A 73 -6.76 -2.03 7.08
C GLY A 73 -6.49 -1.73 8.57
N LEU A 74 -5.22 -1.56 8.94
CA LEU A 74 -4.75 -1.29 10.30
C LEU A 74 -4.22 0.12 10.44
N SER A 75 -4.36 0.69 11.64
CA SER A 75 -3.58 1.87 12.00
C SER A 75 -2.15 1.45 12.36
N GLN A 76 -1.20 2.39 12.26
CA GLN A 76 0.16 2.15 12.77
C GLN A 76 0.15 1.85 14.28
N ALA A 77 -0.74 2.47 15.05
CA ALA A 77 -0.90 2.16 16.47
C ALA A 77 -1.36 0.71 16.70
N ASP A 78 -2.31 0.22 15.89
CA ASP A 78 -2.80 -1.17 15.96
C ASP A 78 -1.67 -2.17 15.66
N ILE A 79 -0.88 -1.96 14.59
CA ILE A 79 0.17 -2.92 14.25
C ILE A 79 1.28 -2.94 15.30
N LEU A 80 1.63 -1.79 15.88
CA LEU A 80 2.68 -1.68 16.88
C LEU A 80 2.25 -2.26 18.24
N SER A 81 0.97 -2.10 18.62
CA SER A 81 0.44 -2.68 19.86
C SER A 81 0.38 -4.22 19.80
N LEU A 82 0.11 -4.78 18.62
CA LEU A 82 0.10 -6.22 18.38
C LEU A 82 1.50 -6.85 18.27
N ASN A 83 2.51 -6.05 17.92
CA ASN A 83 3.86 -6.53 17.62
C ASN A 83 4.90 -5.76 18.44
N SER A 84 5.00 -6.09 19.73
CA SER A 84 5.98 -5.46 20.61
C SER A 84 7.41 -5.66 20.08
N GLY A 85 8.12 -4.55 19.83
CA GLY A 85 9.44 -4.54 19.20
C GLY A 85 9.45 -4.39 17.68
N LEU A 86 8.28 -4.28 17.03
CA LEU A 86 8.21 -3.76 15.66
C LEU A 86 8.51 -2.26 15.65
N SER A 87 9.23 -1.80 14.62
CA SER A 87 9.39 -0.38 14.29
C SER A 87 8.78 -0.11 12.92
N CYS A 88 8.18 1.06 12.77
CA CYS A 88 7.57 1.55 11.53
C CYS A 88 8.25 2.84 11.04
N ASP A 89 9.57 2.90 11.15
CA ASP A 89 10.43 3.97 10.64
C ASP A 89 10.91 3.74 9.20
N GLY A 90 10.46 2.66 8.55
CA GLY A 90 10.87 2.34 7.19
C GLY A 90 10.18 1.11 6.60
N THR A 91 10.97 0.32 5.88
CA THR A 91 10.51 -0.87 5.14
C THR A 91 10.48 -2.10 6.04
N ILE A 92 9.34 -2.79 6.07
CA ILE A 92 9.24 -4.10 6.71
C ILE A 92 9.76 -5.15 5.72
N PRO A 93 10.74 -6.00 6.11
CA PRO A 93 11.34 -6.96 5.19
C PRO A 93 10.38 -8.12 4.86
N ALA A 94 10.57 -8.70 3.67
CA ALA A 94 9.92 -9.94 3.28
C ALA A 94 10.19 -11.07 4.30
N GLY A 95 9.21 -11.93 4.52
CA GLY A 95 9.29 -13.04 5.47
C GLY A 95 9.06 -12.66 6.92
N LYS A 96 8.98 -11.36 7.27
CA LYS A 96 8.62 -10.94 8.63
C LYS A 96 7.19 -11.41 8.92
N VAL A 97 7.02 -12.16 10.02
CA VAL A 97 5.70 -12.59 10.51
C VAL A 97 5.20 -11.54 11.49
N LEU A 98 4.00 -11.02 11.24
CA LEU A 98 3.32 -10.02 12.05
C LEU A 98 2.03 -10.59 12.64
N CYS A 99 1.72 -10.23 13.87
CA CYS A 99 0.42 -10.40 14.48
C CYS A 99 -0.54 -9.34 13.94
N ILE A 100 -1.74 -9.75 13.55
CA ILE A 100 -2.78 -8.87 12.99
C ILE A 100 -4.13 -9.12 13.69
N LYS A 101 -5.06 -8.16 13.60
CA LYS A 101 -6.37 -8.26 14.27
C LYS A 101 -7.39 -9.11 13.50
N GLN A 102 -7.42 -9.02 12.17
CA GLN A 102 -8.36 -9.78 11.35
C GLN A 102 -7.76 -11.11 10.86
N PRO A 103 -8.60 -12.11 10.54
CA PRO A 103 -8.20 -13.29 9.78
C PRO A 103 -7.47 -12.92 8.49
N LYS A 104 -6.47 -13.72 8.12
CA LYS A 104 -5.75 -13.54 6.86
C LYS A 104 -6.68 -13.63 5.64
N SER A 105 -7.73 -14.46 5.70
CA SER A 105 -8.73 -14.60 4.63
C SER A 105 -9.40 -13.30 4.22
N ASP A 106 -9.51 -12.34 5.14
CA ASP A 106 -10.15 -11.05 4.90
C ASP A 106 -9.20 -10.07 4.18
N LEU A 107 -7.91 -10.43 4.12
CA LEU A 107 -6.84 -9.71 3.43
C LEU A 107 -6.53 -10.28 2.05
N ALA A 108 -7.15 -11.40 1.68
CA ALA A 108 -6.90 -12.03 0.39
C ALA A 108 -7.16 -11.00 -0.72
N PRO A 109 -6.17 -10.75 -1.60
CA PRO A 109 -6.31 -9.72 -2.62
C PRO A 109 -7.51 -10.00 -3.53
N ALA A 110 -8.12 -8.94 -4.04
CA ALA A 110 -9.25 -9.04 -4.95
C ALA A 110 -8.87 -9.92 -6.16
N CYS A 111 -9.65 -10.96 -6.36
CA CYS A 111 -9.36 -12.02 -7.30
C CYS A 111 -10.04 -11.73 -8.64
N LYS A 112 -9.25 -11.27 -9.60
CA LYS A 112 -9.72 -10.93 -10.95
C LYS A 112 -10.01 -12.16 -11.81
N THR A 113 -9.21 -13.21 -11.68
CA THR A 113 -9.35 -14.42 -12.50
C THR A 113 -9.11 -15.67 -11.67
N LYS A 114 -10.02 -16.64 -11.82
CA LYS A 114 -9.90 -17.97 -11.22
C LYS A 114 -9.66 -19.04 -12.27
N ALA A 115 -8.90 -20.07 -11.90
CA ALA A 115 -8.70 -21.28 -12.68
C ALA A 115 -9.02 -22.51 -11.83
N THR A 116 -9.66 -23.48 -12.46
CA THR A 116 -9.94 -24.77 -11.82
C THR A 116 -8.65 -25.59 -11.74
N ALA A 117 -8.30 -26.06 -10.55
CA ALA A 117 -7.16 -26.95 -10.36
C ALA A 117 -7.41 -28.27 -11.09
N THR A 118 -6.51 -28.59 -12.02
CA THR A 118 -6.49 -29.89 -12.72
C THR A 118 -5.46 -30.86 -12.13
N ALA A 119 -4.69 -30.40 -11.15
CA ALA A 119 -3.58 -31.10 -10.52
C ALA A 119 -3.59 -30.84 -9.01
N THR A 120 -2.75 -31.57 -8.28
CA THR A 120 -2.60 -31.45 -6.81
C THR A 120 -1.40 -30.59 -6.40
N THR A 121 -0.60 -30.09 -7.35
CA THR A 121 0.56 -29.24 -7.04
C THR A 121 0.32 -27.80 -7.49
N CYS A 122 0.89 -26.85 -6.75
CA CYS A 122 0.82 -25.44 -7.09
C CYS A 122 1.61 -25.14 -8.36
N ASP A 123 2.74 -25.83 -8.58
CA ASP A 123 3.61 -25.57 -9.73
C ASP A 123 2.88 -25.85 -11.06
N ASP A 124 2.16 -26.98 -11.14
CA ASP A 124 1.42 -27.38 -12.35
C ASP A 124 0.31 -26.38 -12.71
N LEU A 125 -0.36 -25.80 -11.71
CA LEU A 125 -1.41 -24.81 -11.96
C LEU A 125 -0.83 -23.41 -12.18
N ALA A 126 0.08 -22.98 -11.30
CA ALA A 126 0.67 -21.64 -11.31
C ALA A 126 1.46 -21.36 -12.59
N SER A 127 2.26 -22.32 -13.06
CA SER A 127 3.09 -22.17 -14.25
C SER A 127 2.28 -21.89 -15.53
N LYS A 128 1.05 -22.43 -15.64
CA LYS A 128 0.13 -22.16 -16.76
C LYS A 128 -0.29 -20.69 -16.86
N PHE A 129 -0.18 -19.95 -15.76
CA PHE A 129 -0.51 -18.52 -15.66
C PHE A 129 0.73 -17.65 -15.44
N GLY A 130 1.93 -18.21 -15.61
CA GLY A 130 3.19 -17.48 -15.40
C GLY A 130 3.45 -17.10 -13.94
N LEU A 131 2.82 -17.78 -12.97
CA LEU A 131 3.02 -17.57 -11.54
C LEU A 131 4.05 -18.54 -11.00
N THR A 132 4.81 -18.09 -10.00
CA THR A 132 5.56 -19.01 -9.13
C THR A 132 4.62 -19.62 -8.08
N PRO A 133 4.93 -20.81 -7.52
CA PRO A 133 4.14 -21.38 -6.43
C PRO A 133 3.97 -20.41 -5.25
N LYS A 134 5.02 -19.65 -4.92
CA LYS A 134 4.95 -18.61 -3.88
C LYS A 134 3.90 -17.55 -4.19
N LYS A 135 3.85 -17.05 -5.42
CA LYS A 135 2.84 -16.05 -5.83
C LYS A 135 1.44 -16.65 -5.89
N PHE A 136 1.30 -17.90 -6.32
CA PHE A 136 0.02 -18.58 -6.29
C PHE A 136 -0.52 -18.77 -4.88
N VAL A 137 0.32 -19.15 -3.91
CA VAL A 137 -0.05 -19.22 -2.49
C VAL A 137 -0.40 -17.83 -1.93
N GLU A 138 0.34 -16.78 -2.32
CA GLU A 138 0.04 -15.39 -1.95
C GLU A 138 -1.34 -14.92 -2.46
N TYR A 139 -1.84 -15.48 -3.57
CA TYR A 139 -3.14 -15.15 -4.13
C TYR A 139 -4.28 -15.96 -3.49
N ASN A 140 -3.96 -17.03 -2.76
CA ASN A 140 -4.92 -18.01 -2.28
C ASN A 140 -4.59 -18.41 -0.84
N ASP A 141 -5.08 -17.66 0.14
CA ASP A 141 -4.79 -17.89 1.56
C ASP A 141 -5.31 -19.23 2.10
N ASN A 142 -6.23 -19.86 1.37
CA ASN A 142 -6.67 -21.22 1.64
C ASN A 142 -5.73 -22.30 1.10
N VAL A 143 -4.61 -21.93 0.48
CA VAL A 143 -3.54 -22.83 0.03
C VAL A 143 -2.35 -22.65 0.96
N ASN A 144 -1.83 -23.74 1.52
CA ASN A 144 -0.69 -23.68 2.43
C ASN A 144 0.64 -23.51 1.65
N SER A 145 1.71 -23.12 2.36
CA SER A 145 3.02 -22.87 1.76
C SER A 145 3.62 -24.08 1.06
N ASP A 146 3.30 -25.28 1.52
CA ASP A 146 3.80 -26.55 0.97
C ASP A 146 2.92 -27.06 -0.19
N CYS A 147 1.84 -26.34 -0.49
CA CYS A 147 0.81 -26.69 -1.46
C CYS A 147 0.22 -28.10 -1.32
N THR A 148 0.17 -28.64 -0.11
CA THR A 148 -0.33 -30.01 0.14
C THR A 148 -1.85 -30.09 0.23
N ASN A 149 -2.55 -28.96 0.20
CA ASN A 149 -3.99 -28.86 0.36
C ASN A 149 -4.72 -28.35 -0.90
N LEU A 150 -4.06 -28.39 -2.07
CA LEU A 150 -4.71 -28.08 -3.34
C LEU A 150 -5.68 -29.21 -3.73
N VAL A 151 -6.95 -28.85 -3.92
CA VAL A 151 -8.01 -29.79 -4.27
C VAL A 151 -8.34 -29.70 -5.77
N PRO A 152 -8.13 -30.76 -6.57
CA PRO A 152 -8.56 -30.81 -7.96
C PRO A 152 -10.08 -30.58 -8.10
N GLY A 153 -10.48 -29.82 -9.12
CA GLY A 153 -11.87 -29.41 -9.34
C GLY A 153 -12.30 -28.15 -8.59
N GLN A 154 -11.52 -27.66 -7.62
CA GLN A 154 -11.75 -26.35 -6.99
C GLN A 154 -11.13 -25.22 -7.81
N ALA A 155 -11.70 -24.02 -7.72
CA ALA A 155 -11.22 -22.83 -8.41
C ALA A 155 -10.35 -21.95 -7.51
N TYR A 156 -9.17 -21.57 -8.01
CA TYR A 156 -8.18 -20.76 -7.31
C TYR A 156 -7.84 -19.51 -8.11
N CYS A 157 -7.48 -18.44 -7.41
CA CYS A 157 -7.06 -17.17 -7.98
C CYS A 157 -5.72 -17.30 -8.69
N VAL A 158 -5.68 -16.86 -9.94
CA VAL A 158 -4.50 -16.89 -10.81
C VAL A 158 -4.18 -15.52 -11.41
N ALA A 159 -5.04 -14.53 -11.15
CA ALA A 159 -4.74 -13.12 -11.38
C ALA A 159 -5.49 -12.27 -10.34
N LEU A 160 -4.83 -11.22 -9.87
CA LEU A 160 -5.41 -10.20 -9.00
C LEU A 160 -5.83 -8.99 -9.83
N ASP A 161 -6.64 -8.10 -9.25
CA ASP A 161 -6.97 -6.78 -9.83
C ASP A 161 -5.80 -5.79 -9.75
#